data_AF-A0A416ZBM8-F1
#
_entry.id   AF-A0A416ZBM8-F1
#
_cell.length_a   1.000
_cell.length_b   1.000
_cell.length_c   1.000
_cell.angle_alpha   90.00
_cell.angle_beta   90.00
_cell.angle_gamma   90.00
#
_symmetry.space_group_name_H-M   'P 1'
#
loop_
_entity.id
_entity.type
_entity.pdbx_description
1 polymer ?
#
loop_
_entity_poly.entity_id
_entity_poly.type
_entity_poly.pdbx_seq_one_letter_code
_entity_poly.pdbx_strand_id
1 'polypeptide(L)'
;MFGRKGMEIYERRVASMKKLLAMVLALVMTLSLAVSANAFKDDKSISDDYAEAVAVLNGMGVFKGYEDGEFKPANNITRAEVSAIVYRVYTQNVKVRPDRALCKEV
;
A
#
# COMPACT_ATOMS: atom_id res chain seq x y z
N MET A 1 -11.45 54.10 21.66
CA MET A 1 -11.19 53.00 22.62
C MET A 1 -11.80 51.71 22.07
N PHE A 2 -11.06 50.95 21.26
CA PHE A 2 -11.47 49.59 20.90
C PHE A 2 -10.66 48.61 21.74
N GLY A 3 -11.35 47.99 22.70
CA GLY A 3 -10.76 47.29 23.83
C GLY A 3 -10.03 46.02 23.47
N ARG A 4 -8.87 45.84 24.11
CA ARG A 4 -8.01 44.64 24.18
C ARG A 4 -8.75 43.29 24.32
N LYS A 5 -10.00 43.26 24.80
CA LYS A 5 -10.81 42.04 25.00
C LYS A 5 -11.30 41.38 23.70
N GLY A 6 -11.44 42.12 22.61
CA GLY A 6 -11.93 41.57 21.33
C GLY A 6 -10.94 40.61 20.67
N MET A 7 -9.63 40.89 20.82
CA MET A 7 -8.57 40.07 20.24
C MET A 7 -8.35 38.74 20.98
N GLU A 8 -8.63 38.65 22.29
CA GLU A 8 -8.52 37.39 23.05
C GLU A 8 -9.54 36.32 22.64
N ILE A 9 -10.76 36.73 22.27
CA ILE A 9 -11.80 35.81 21.78
C ILE A 9 -11.45 35.32 20.38
N TYR A 10 -10.89 36.21 19.55
CA TYR A 10 -10.40 35.86 18.21
C TYR A 10 -9.21 34.90 18.29
N GLU A 11 -8.22 35.17 19.16
CA GLU A 11 -7.08 34.29 19.41
C GLU A 11 -7.50 32.89 19.89
N ARG A 12 -8.52 32.75 20.76
CA ARG A 12 -9.05 31.42 21.14
C ARG A 12 -9.68 30.67 19.97
N ARG A 13 -10.47 31.35 19.13
CA ARG A 13 -11.15 30.72 17.99
C ARG A 13 -10.15 30.34 16.90
N VAL A 14 -9.18 31.22 16.62
CA VAL A 14 -8.14 31.02 15.61
C VAL A 14 -7.11 29.99 16.09
N ALA A 15 -6.76 29.93 17.38
CA ALA A 15 -5.90 28.89 17.93
C ALA A 15 -6.55 27.50 17.82
N SER A 16 -7.86 27.38 18.06
CA SER A 16 -8.58 26.12 17.82
C SER A 16 -8.62 25.75 16.33
N MET A 17 -8.84 26.71 15.43
CA MET A 17 -8.80 26.43 13.98
C MET A 17 -7.39 26.03 13.50
N LYS A 18 -6.34 26.68 14.02
CA LYS A 18 -4.94 26.32 13.73
C LYS A 18 -4.60 24.90 14.21
N LYS A 19 -5.12 24.48 15.37
CA LYS A 19 -4.97 23.10 15.87
C LYS A 19 -5.66 22.07 14.98
N LEU A 20 -6.86 22.37 14.49
CA LEU A 20 -7.57 21.48 13.54
C LEU A 20 -6.81 21.38 12.22
N LEU A 21 -6.34 22.50 11.68
CA LEU A 21 -5.51 22.52 10.47
C LEU A 21 -4.22 21.72 10.66
N ALA A 22 -3.52 21.89 11.79
CA ALA A 22 -2.31 21.12 12.12
C ALA A 22 -2.60 19.62 12.27
N MET A 23 -3.73 19.24 12.88
CA MET A 23 -4.16 17.84 13.00
C MET A 23 -4.42 17.19 11.64
N VAL A 24 -5.10 17.91 10.73
CA VAL A 24 -5.38 17.42 9.37
C VAL A 24 -4.08 17.30 8.57
N LEU A 25 -3.17 18.28 8.68
CA LEU A 25 -1.87 18.24 7.99
C LEU A 25 -1.00 17.09 8.49
N ALA A 26 -0.99 16.85 9.82
CA ALA A 26 -0.31 15.71 10.41
C ALA A 26 -0.91 14.38 9.94
N LEU A 27 -2.24 14.26 9.90
CA LEU A 27 -2.94 13.06 9.44
C LEU A 27 -2.67 12.75 7.96
N VAL A 28 -2.61 13.76 7.09
CA VAL A 28 -2.27 13.61 5.67
C VAL A 28 -0.81 13.16 5.48
N MET A 29 0.12 13.71 6.26
CA MET A 29 1.53 13.32 6.24
C MET A 29 1.73 11.87 6.73
N THR A 30 1.05 11.46 7.79
CA THR A 30 1.14 10.08 8.29
C THR A 30 0.49 9.08 7.33
N LEU A 31 -0.60 9.47 6.66
CA LEU A 31 -1.24 8.62 5.65
C LEU A 31 -0.37 8.46 4.39
N SER A 32 0.45 9.46 4.07
CA SER A 32 1.39 9.41 2.94
C SER A 32 2.54 8.43 3.16
N LEU A 33 2.98 8.21 4.41
CA LEU A 33 3.98 7.18 4.73
C LEU A 33 3.42 5.75 4.69
N ALA A 34 2.10 5.58 4.76
CA ALA A 34 1.46 4.27 4.65
C ALA A 34 1.35 3.77 3.20
N VAL A 35 1.71 4.60 2.22
CA VAL A 35 1.72 4.23 0.80
C VAL A 35 3.03 3.52 0.46
N SER A 36 2.93 2.19 0.42
CA SER A 36 3.82 1.26 -0.29
C SER A 36 5.26 1.11 0.24
N ALA A 37 5.41 0.38 1.34
CA ALA A 37 6.60 -0.44 1.54
C ALA A 37 6.34 -1.83 0.94
N ASN A 38 6.72 -2.04 -0.32
CA ASN A 38 6.72 -3.37 -0.96
C ASN A 38 8.00 -4.14 -0.59
N ALA A 39 8.36 -4.17 0.69
CA ALA A 39 9.49 -4.94 1.19
C ALA A 39 8.97 -5.93 2.23
N PHE A 40 9.30 -7.21 2.03
CA PHE A 40 8.96 -8.25 2.99
C PHE A 40 9.78 -8.08 4.26
N LYS A 41 9.20 -8.45 5.39
CA LYS A 41 9.83 -8.32 6.71
C LYS A 41 11.06 -9.22 6.88
N ASP A 42 11.14 -10.27 6.07
CA ASP A 42 12.15 -11.31 6.04
C ASP A 42 13.07 -11.22 4.80
N ASP A 43 13.26 -10.03 4.22
CA ASP A 43 14.12 -9.80 3.05
C ASP A 43 15.52 -10.40 3.22
N LYS A 44 16.08 -10.31 4.43
CA LYS A 44 17.41 -10.85 4.79
C LYS A 44 17.53 -12.37 4.69
N SER A 45 16.40 -13.08 4.69
CA SER A 45 16.36 -14.54 4.54
C SER A 45 16.31 -14.99 3.08
N ILE A 46 16.12 -14.05 2.14
CA ILE A 46 16.14 -14.30 0.71
C ILE A 46 17.61 -14.32 0.24
N SER A 47 18.01 -15.37 -0.48
CA SER A 47 19.34 -15.42 -1.09
C SER A 47 19.53 -14.26 -2.07
N ASP A 48 20.74 -13.74 -2.16
CA ASP A 48 21.08 -12.61 -3.05
C ASP A 48 20.70 -12.90 -4.51
N ASP A 49 20.88 -14.15 -4.95
CA ASP A 49 20.49 -14.63 -6.30
C ASP A 49 19.00 -14.46 -6.63
N TYR A 50 18.12 -14.47 -5.61
CA TYR A 50 16.67 -14.36 -5.79
C TYR A 50 16.12 -12.99 -5.38
N ALA A 51 16.91 -12.17 -4.69
CA ALA A 51 16.47 -10.88 -4.15
C ALA A 51 15.94 -9.96 -5.25
N GLU A 52 16.63 -9.90 -6.39
CA GLU A 52 16.21 -9.08 -7.54
C GLU A 52 14.87 -9.56 -8.12
N ALA A 53 14.74 -10.87 -8.36
CA ALA A 53 13.52 -11.45 -8.92
C ALA A 53 12.32 -11.25 -7.98
N VAL A 54 12.51 -11.43 -6.67
CA VAL A 54 11.46 -11.22 -5.67
C VAL A 54 11.06 -9.75 -5.59
N ALA A 55 12.02 -8.82 -5.64
CA ALA A 55 11.73 -7.39 -5.65
C ALA A 55 10.89 -6.98 -6.88
N VAL A 56 11.25 -7.47 -8.06
CA VAL A 56 10.52 -7.22 -9.32
C VAL A 56 9.09 -7.79 -9.25
N LEU A 57 8.95 -9.05 -8.81
CA LEU A 57 7.65 -9.72 -8.70
C LEU A 57 6.75 -9.11 -7.61
N ASN A 58 7.33 -8.57 -6.54
CA ASN A 58 6.60 -7.80 -5.53
C ASN A 58 6.16 -6.42 -6.05
N GLY A 59 7.02 -5.75 -6.81
CA GLY A 59 6.68 -4.50 -7.50
C GLY A 59 5.53 -4.68 -8.51
N MET A 60 5.45 -5.83 -9.16
CA MET A 60 4.33 -6.22 -10.03
C MET A 60 3.10 -6.71 -9.25
N GLY A 61 3.14 -6.79 -7.92
CA GLY A 61 2.03 -7.27 -7.08
C GLY A 61 1.69 -8.76 -7.29
N VAL A 62 2.61 -9.53 -7.88
CA VAL A 62 2.48 -10.98 -8.07
C VAL A 62 2.68 -11.66 -6.72
N PHE A 63 3.80 -11.38 -6.06
CA PHE A 63 4.03 -11.75 -4.68
C PHE A 63 3.43 -10.69 -3.76
N LYS A 64 2.55 -11.12 -2.86
CA LYS A 64 1.98 -10.27 -1.81
C LYS A 64 2.49 -10.63 -0.41
N GLY A 65 3.26 -11.72 -0.30
CA GLY A 65 3.62 -12.30 0.99
C GLY A 65 2.41 -12.88 1.71
N TYR A 66 2.63 -13.27 2.96
CA TYR A 66 1.63 -13.73 3.90
C TYR A 66 1.00 -12.56 4.66
N GLU A 67 -0.10 -12.81 5.38
CA GLU A 67 -0.76 -11.78 6.21
C GLU A 67 0.18 -11.19 7.28
N ASP A 68 1.19 -11.95 7.69
CA ASP A 68 2.24 -11.54 8.63
C ASP A 68 3.24 -10.52 8.03
N GLY A 69 3.19 -10.27 6.72
CA GLY A 69 4.13 -9.41 6.00
C GLY A 69 5.45 -10.10 5.60
N GLU A 70 5.52 -11.42 5.74
CA GLU A 70 6.68 -12.25 5.39
C GLU A 70 6.52 -12.93 4.02
N PHE A 71 7.62 -13.26 3.36
CA PHE A 71 7.68 -14.02 2.11
C PHE A 71 7.92 -15.52 2.35
N LYS A 72 8.66 -15.88 3.40
CA LYS A 72 8.99 -17.24 3.84
C LYS A 72 9.68 -18.08 2.75
N PRO A 73 10.87 -17.67 2.24
CA PRO A 73 11.53 -18.31 1.10
C PRO A 73 11.92 -19.77 1.33
N ALA A 74 12.15 -20.18 2.59
CA ALA A 74 12.51 -21.55 2.95
C ALA A 74 11.30 -22.48 3.19
N ASN A 75 10.08 -21.94 3.17
CA ASN A 75 8.88 -22.72 3.45
C ASN A 75 8.37 -23.43 2.19
N ASN A 76 7.71 -24.58 2.38
CA ASN A 76 7.10 -25.30 1.26
C ASN A 76 5.85 -24.57 0.78
N ILE A 77 5.77 -24.33 -0.53
CA ILE A 77 4.61 -23.72 -1.17
C ILE A 77 3.54 -24.77 -1.51
N THR A 78 2.28 -24.45 -1.25
CA THR A 78 1.12 -25.29 -1.58
C THR A 78 0.69 -25.10 -3.04
N ARG A 79 -0.02 -26.10 -3.59
CA ARG A 79 -0.58 -26.02 -4.97
C ARG A 79 -1.52 -24.84 -5.16
N ALA A 80 -2.25 -24.44 -4.12
CA ALA A 80 -3.17 -23.30 -4.16
C ALA A 80 -2.42 -21.96 -4.24
N GLU A 81 -1.28 -21.83 -3.57
CA GLU A 81 -0.45 -20.63 -3.65
C GLU A 81 0.23 -20.53 -5.03
N VAL A 82 0.74 -21.64 -5.56
CA VAL A 82 1.31 -21.67 -6.93
C VAL A 82 0.26 -21.26 -7.97
N SER A 83 -0.97 -21.79 -7.89
CA SER A 83 -2.01 -21.42 -8.85
C SER A 83 -2.40 -19.94 -8.75
N ALA A 84 -2.43 -19.38 -7.54
CA ALA A 84 -2.66 -17.94 -7.34
C ALA A 84 -1.54 -17.08 -7.93
N ILE A 85 -0.26 -17.48 -7.78
CA ILE A 85 0.88 -16.79 -8.39
C ILE A 85 0.76 -16.82 -9.92
N VAL A 86 0.52 -17.99 -10.51
CA VAL A 86 0.37 -18.15 -11.97
C VAL A 86 -0.80 -17.30 -12.49
N TYR A 87 -1.93 -17.30 -11.79
CA TYR A 87 -3.08 -16.47 -12.14
C TYR A 87 -2.74 -14.97 -12.12
N ARG A 88 -2.00 -14.50 -11.11
CA ARG A 88 -1.56 -13.10 -11.02
C ARG A 88 -0.60 -12.74 -12.15
N VAL A 89 0.39 -13.58 -12.44
CA VAL A 89 1.32 -13.36 -13.56
C VAL A 89 0.57 -13.26 -14.89
N TYR A 90 -0.40 -14.14 -15.11
CA TYR A 90 -1.20 -14.15 -16.33
C TYR A 90 -2.08 -12.90 -16.45
N THR A 91 -2.74 -12.48 -15.36
CA THR A 91 -3.63 -11.31 -15.36
C THR A 91 -2.91 -9.97 -15.41
N GLN A 92 -1.66 -9.86 -14.95
CA GLN A 92 -0.86 -8.62 -15.07
C GLN A 92 -0.59 -8.23 -16.54
N ASN A 93 -0.39 -9.21 -17.42
CA ASN A 93 -0.20 -8.98 -18.85
C ASN A 93 -1.52 -9.05 -19.64
N VAL A 94 -2.52 -9.74 -19.10
CA VAL A 94 -3.89 -9.72 -19.62
C VAL A 94 -4.66 -8.65 -18.86
N LYS A 95 -4.28 -7.38 -19.08
CA LYS A 95 -5.26 -6.29 -18.98
C LYS A 95 -6.29 -6.63 -20.06
N VAL A 96 -7.35 -7.34 -19.64
CA VAL A 96 -8.40 -7.85 -20.53
C VAL A 96 -8.79 -6.69 -21.42
N ARG A 97 -8.42 -6.75 -22.70
CA ARG A 97 -8.96 -5.80 -23.66
C ARG A 97 -10.47 -5.98 -23.52
N PRO A 98 -11.26 -4.93 -23.30
CA PRO A 98 -12.71 -5.03 -23.12
C PRO A 98 -13.43 -5.64 -24.34
N ASP A 99 -12.70 -5.99 -25.39
CA ASP A 99 -13.11 -6.82 -26.53
C ASP A 99 -13.61 -8.23 -26.13
N ARG A 100 -13.03 -8.88 -25.11
CA ARG A 100 -13.36 -10.29 -24.82
C ARG A 100 -14.63 -10.49 -23.96
N ALA A 101 -15.65 -9.69 -24.20
CA ALA A 101 -17.02 -9.94 -23.72
C ALA A 101 -17.77 -11.00 -24.58
N LEU A 102 -17.13 -11.62 -25.56
CA LEU A 102 -17.80 -12.42 -26.61
C LEU A 102 -17.90 -13.94 -26.39
N CYS A 103 -17.65 -14.47 -25.19
CA CYS A 103 -17.89 -15.90 -24.91
C CYS A 103 -18.63 -16.16 -23.59
N LYS A 104 -19.54 -15.27 -23.20
CA LYS A 104 -20.66 -15.65 -22.30
C LYS A 104 -21.88 -15.91 -23.17
N GLU A 105 -21.90 -17.06 -23.84
CA GLU A 105 -23.09 -17.75 -24.35
C GLU A 105 -22.62 -19.00 -25.10
N VAL A 106 -22.38 -20.09 -24.36
CA VAL A 106 -22.78 -21.47 -24.70
C VAL A 106 -22.95 -22.23 -23.40
#